data_AF-A0A5E7KC58-F1
#
_entry.id   AF-A0A5E7KC58-F1
#
_cell.length_a   1.000
_cell.length_b   1.000
_cell.length_c   1.000
_cell.angle_alpha   90.00
_cell.angle_beta   90.00
_cell.angle_gamma   90.00
#
_symmetry.space_group_name_H-M   'P 1'
#
loop_
_entity.id
_entity.type
_entity.pdbx_description
1 polymer ?
#
loop_
_entity_poly.entity_id
_entity_poly.type
_entity_poly.pdbx_seq_one_letter_code
_entity_poly.pdbx_strand_id
1 'polypeptide(L)'
;MTTQLPPRRFTPMSQLATDYPVLLIDSDAPLRELHNCLSERLNAVLKYLNLMACTSLPDYAENDINTVTNIARIMIQDVRDVFRVIEQRGFDTPKSQ
;
A
#
# COMPACT_ATOMS: atom_id res chain seq x y z
N MET A 1 -32.65 -12.60 10.17
CA MET A 1 -31.63 -11.76 10.83
C MET A 1 -30.28 -12.14 10.23
N THR A 2 -29.87 -11.46 9.17
CA THR A 2 -28.55 -11.64 8.55
C THR A 2 -27.54 -10.85 9.37
N THR A 3 -26.79 -11.55 10.21
CA THR A 3 -25.67 -10.99 10.96
C THR A 3 -24.58 -10.60 9.96
N GLN A 4 -24.65 -9.36 9.45
CA GLN A 4 -23.54 -8.77 8.70
C GLN A 4 -22.40 -8.58 9.69
N LEU A 5 -21.53 -9.60 9.79
CA LEU A 5 -20.22 -9.42 10.39
C LEU A 5 -19.58 -8.22 9.70
N PRO A 6 -19.13 -7.19 10.45
CA PRO A 6 -18.47 -6.06 9.83
C PRO A 6 -17.33 -6.60 8.98
N PRO A 7 -17.17 -6.13 7.72
CA PRO A 7 -16.08 -6.56 6.87
C PRO A 7 -14.80 -6.42 7.69
N ARG A 8 -14.05 -7.52 7.85
CA ARG A 8 -12.89 -7.61 8.76
C ARG A 8 -12.11 -6.31 8.64
N ARG A 9 -12.23 -5.46 9.68
CA ARG A 9 -11.69 -4.10 9.69
C ARG A 9 -10.18 -4.11 9.43
N PHE A 10 -9.53 -5.26 9.61
CA PHE A 10 -8.14 -5.48 9.27
C PHE A 10 -7.93 -6.86 8.60
N THR A 11 -7.29 -6.88 7.43
CA THR A 11 -6.75 -8.10 6.83
C THR A 11 -5.22 -8.02 6.85
N PRO A 12 -4.52 -8.99 7.46
CA PRO A 12 -3.07 -8.96 7.56
C PRO A 12 -2.40 -9.03 6.18
N MET A 13 -1.35 -8.25 5.98
CA MET A 13 -0.45 -8.32 4.82
C MET A 13 0.50 -9.52 4.97
N SER A 14 -0.04 -10.73 5.10
CA SER A 14 0.73 -11.95 5.41
C SER A 14 1.11 -12.78 4.19
N GLN A 15 0.61 -12.44 2.99
CA GLN A 15 0.87 -13.20 1.78
C GLN A 15 1.30 -12.26 0.63
N LEU A 16 2.54 -12.45 0.18
CA LEU A 16 3.17 -11.68 -0.90
C LEU A 16 2.63 -12.05 -2.29
N ALA A 17 1.98 -13.21 -2.41
CA ALA A 17 1.40 -13.74 -3.64
C ALA A 17 0.03 -14.38 -3.33
N THR A 18 -1.02 -13.58 -3.44
CA THR A 18 -2.41 -14.06 -3.49
C THR A 18 -3.05 -13.51 -4.75
N ASP A 19 -4.04 -14.22 -5.28
CA ASP A 19 -4.86 -13.71 -6.39
C ASP A 19 -5.68 -12.45 -5.99
N TYR A 20 -5.72 -12.16 -4.68
CA TYR A 20 -6.40 -11.01 -4.08
C TYR A 20 -5.48 -10.36 -3.03
N PRO A 21 -4.54 -9.49 -3.42
CA PRO A 21 -3.70 -8.79 -2.47
C PRO A 21 -4.60 -7.93 -1.57
N VAL A 22 -4.70 -8.29 -0.28
CA VAL A 22 -5.57 -7.57 0.64
C VAL A 22 -4.80 -6.41 1.25
N LEU A 23 -4.89 -5.27 0.57
CA LEU A 23 -4.45 -4.00 1.11
C LEU A 23 -5.53 -3.45 2.03
N LEU A 24 -5.19 -3.18 3.28
CA LEU A 24 -6.13 -2.59 4.21
C LEU A 24 -5.77 -1.13 4.51
N ILE A 25 -6.70 -0.25 4.12
CA ILE A 25 -6.70 1.17 4.43
C ILE A 25 -7.95 1.43 5.28
N ASP A 26 -7.78 1.97 6.49
CA ASP A 26 -8.92 2.52 7.25
C ASP A 26 -9.27 3.87 6.61
N SER A 27 -10.16 3.85 5.62
CA SER A 27 -10.52 5.02 4.83
C SER A 27 -11.20 6.13 5.65
N ASP A 28 -11.66 5.82 6.86
CA ASP A 28 -12.33 6.77 7.77
C ASP A 28 -11.36 7.39 8.79
N ALA A 29 -10.12 6.90 8.89
CA ALA A 29 -9.10 7.44 9.80
C ALA A 29 -8.84 8.95 9.58
N PRO A 30 -8.42 9.72 10.59
CA PRO A 30 -8.11 11.14 10.42
C PRO A 30 -7.10 11.39 9.28
N LEU A 31 -7.28 12.46 8.50
CA LEU A 31 -6.40 12.81 7.38
C LEU A 31 -4.91 12.87 7.78
N ARG A 32 -4.62 13.34 8.99
CA ARG A 32 -3.26 13.37 9.55
C ARG A 32 -2.69 11.97 9.74
N GLU A 33 -3.49 11.02 10.20
CA GLU A 33 -3.08 9.63 10.38
C GLU A 33 -2.89 8.95 9.03
N LEU A 34 -3.77 9.22 8.05
CA LEU A 34 -3.61 8.76 6.68
C LEU A 34 -2.32 9.29 6.04
N HIS A 35 -2.01 10.58 6.22
CA HIS A 35 -0.77 11.20 5.73
C HIS A 35 0.48 10.60 6.38
N ASN A 36 0.45 10.35 7.71
CA ASN A 36 1.54 9.67 8.39
C ASN A 36 1.73 8.25 7.86
N CYS A 37 0.62 7.51 7.66
CA CYS A 37 0.63 6.18 7.08
C CYS A 37 1.23 6.17 5.67
N LEU A 38 0.85 7.13 4.83
CA LEU A 38 1.43 7.35 3.50
C LEU A 38 2.94 7.59 3.57
N SER A 39 3.39 8.47 4.48
CA SER A 39 4.80 8.81 4.67
C SER A 39 5.63 7.57 5.05
N GLU A 40 5.13 6.76 5.99
CA GLU A 40 5.80 5.51 6.40
C GLU A 40 5.88 4.49 5.26
N ARG A 41 4.78 4.30 4.51
CA ARG A 41 4.73 3.38 3.36
C ARG A 41 5.67 3.83 2.23
N LEU A 42 5.71 5.13 1.93
CA LEU A 42 6.62 5.70 0.92
C LEU A 42 8.08 5.53 1.33
N ASN A 43 8.41 5.76 2.60
CA ASN A 43 9.76 5.51 3.13
C ASN A 43 10.15 4.03 3.03
N ALA A 44 9.21 3.11 3.26
CA ALA A 44 9.46 1.68 3.09
C ALA A 44 9.72 1.30 1.62
N VAL A 45 8.94 1.85 0.67
CA VAL A 45 9.17 1.67 -0.77
C VAL A 45 10.56 2.15 -1.15
N LEU A 46 10.95 3.34 -0.71
CA LEU A 46 12.26 3.90 -1.01
C LEU A 46 13.40 3.02 -0.46
N LYS A 47 13.28 2.53 0.77
CA LYS A 47 14.26 1.60 1.35
C LYS A 47 14.36 0.30 0.55
N TYR A 48 13.23 -0.25 0.12
CA TYR A 48 13.22 -1.45 -0.72
C TYR A 48 13.90 -1.22 -2.07
N LEU A 49 13.55 -0.14 -2.77
CA LEU A 49 14.15 0.21 -4.06
C LEU A 49 15.65 0.48 -3.94
N ASN A 50 16.09 1.16 -2.87
CA ASN A 50 17.51 1.36 -2.58
C ASN A 50 18.24 0.04 -2.33
N LEU A 51 17.64 -0.88 -1.56
CA LEU A 51 18.21 -2.21 -1.35
C LEU A 51 18.36 -2.94 -2.68
N MET A 52 17.33 -2.93 -3.52
CA MET A 52 17.38 -3.60 -4.82
C MET A 52 18.39 -2.97 -5.78
N ALA A 53 18.53 -1.64 -5.79
CA ALA A 53 19.51 -0.94 -6.61
C ALA A 53 20.97 -1.26 -6.22
N CYS A 54 21.20 -1.54 -4.93
CA CYS A 54 22.52 -1.90 -4.41
C CYS A 54 22.79 -3.42 -4.42
N THR A 55 21.78 -4.25 -4.70
CA THR A 55 21.92 -5.70 -4.71
C THR A 55 22.38 -6.16 -6.09
N SER A 56 23.57 -6.74 -6.17
CA SER A 56 23.95 -7.55 -7.32
C SER A 56 23.24 -8.89 -7.21
N LEU A 57 22.60 -9.32 -8.29
CA LEU A 57 22.02 -10.65 -8.42
C LEU A 57 22.92 -11.50 -9.33
N PRO A 58 24.08 -11.97 -8.85
CA PRO A 58 24.85 -12.95 -9.60
C PRO A 58 24.04 -14.26 -9.59
N ASP A 59 23.54 -14.68 -10.75
CA ASP A 59 22.73 -15.89 -10.97
C ASP A 59 21.20 -15.80 -10.73
N TYR A 60 20.55 -14.65 -10.97
CA TYR A 60 19.08 -14.63 -10.92
C TYR A 60 18.42 -15.44 -12.03
N ALA A 61 17.36 -16.16 -11.67
CA ALA A 61 16.37 -16.65 -12.63
C ALA A 61 15.42 -15.50 -13.00
N GLU A 62 14.79 -15.55 -14.18
CA GLU A 62 13.76 -14.58 -14.58
C GLU A 62 12.65 -14.41 -13.51
N ASN A 63 12.35 -15.51 -12.79
CA ASN A 63 11.41 -15.52 -11.67
C ASN A 63 11.81 -14.61 -10.50
N ASP A 64 13.11 -14.39 -10.24
CA ASP A 64 13.57 -13.54 -9.15
C ASP A 64 13.35 -12.06 -9.47
N ILE A 65 13.64 -11.65 -10.72
CA ILE A 65 13.32 -10.29 -11.19
C ILE A 65 11.81 -10.06 -11.17
N ASN A 66 11.01 -10.98 -11.71
CA ASN A 66 9.57 -10.85 -11.73
C ASN A 66 9.00 -10.74 -10.30
N THR A 67 9.57 -11.46 -9.35
CA THR A 67 9.20 -11.38 -7.93
C THR A 67 9.52 -10.01 -7.35
N VAL A 68 10.74 -9.52 -7.54
CA VAL A 68 11.19 -8.19 -7.07
C VAL A 68 10.32 -7.08 -7.66
N THR A 69 10.09 -7.11 -8.96
CA THR A 69 9.27 -6.12 -9.66
C THR A 69 7.82 -6.17 -9.18
N ASN A 70 7.25 -7.35 -8.93
CA ASN A 70 5.90 -7.47 -8.39
C ASN A 70 5.79 -6.93 -6.96
N ILE A 71 6.80 -7.14 -6.11
CA ILE A 71 6.85 -6.55 -4.77
C ILE A 71 6.86 -5.02 -4.88
N ALA A 72 7.75 -4.45 -5.70
CA ALA A 72 7.80 -2.99 -5.92
C ALA A 72 6.45 -2.44 -6.40
N ARG A 73 5.81 -3.13 -7.37
CA ARG A 73 4.50 -2.76 -7.91
C ARG A 73 3.43 -2.71 -6.81
N ILE A 74 3.36 -3.74 -5.97
CA ILE A 74 2.38 -3.83 -4.88
C ILE A 74 2.61 -2.71 -3.85
N MET A 75 3.87 -2.45 -3.47
CA MET A 75 4.21 -1.38 -2.53
C MET A 75 3.85 0.02 -3.07
N ILE A 76 4.03 0.26 -4.38
CA ILE A 76 3.63 1.53 -5.01
C ILE A 76 2.12 1.65 -5.13
N GLN A 77 1.42 0.56 -5.46
CA GLN A 77 -0.05 0.52 -5.49
C GLN A 77 -0.63 0.86 -4.13
N ASP A 78 -0.05 0.35 -3.05
CA ASP A 78 -0.41 0.67 -1.68
C ASP A 78 -0.34 2.18 -1.37
N VAL A 79 0.80 2.80 -1.66
CA VAL A 79 1.00 4.25 -1.51
C VAL A 79 -0.04 5.03 -2.32
N ARG A 80 -0.27 4.64 -3.58
CA ARG A 80 -1.25 5.28 -4.46
C ARG A 80 -2.66 5.20 -3.89
N ASP A 81 -3.05 4.05 -3.36
CA ASP A 81 -4.41 3.83 -2.87
C ASP A 81 -4.68 4.64 -1.59
N VAL A 82 -3.69 4.76 -0.68
CA VAL A 82 -3.78 5.66 0.49
C VAL A 82 -3.83 7.13 0.05
N PHE A 83 -2.99 7.52 -0.90
CA PHE A 83 -2.96 8.88 -1.44
C PHE A 83 -4.33 9.26 -2.04
N ARG A 84 -4.96 8.36 -2.81
CA ARG A 84 -6.29 8.59 -3.39
C ARG A 84 -7.36 8.87 -2.34
N VAL A 85 -7.35 8.18 -1.19
CA VAL A 85 -8.28 8.44 -0.09
C VAL A 85 -8.06 9.83 0.50
N ILE A 86 -6.80 10.24 0.66
CA ILE A 86 -6.43 11.58 1.13
C ILE A 86 -6.89 12.64 0.14
N GLU A 87 -6.68 12.45 -1.16
CA GLU A 87 -7.12 13.39 -2.20
C GLU A 87 -8.63 13.55 -2.23
N GLN A 88 -9.38 12.44 -2.25
CA GLN A 88 -10.85 12.47 -2.22
C GLN A 88 -11.33 13.28 -1.01
N ARG A 89 -10.90 12.91 0.20
CA ARG A 89 -11.38 13.55 1.42
C ARG A 89 -10.84 14.98 1.62
N GLY A 90 -9.64 15.27 1.13
CA GLY A 90 -8.98 16.56 1.24
C GLY A 90 -9.50 17.60 0.24
N PHE A 91 -9.89 17.18 -0.96
CA PHE A 91 -10.41 18.05 -2.01
C PHE A 91 -11.95 18.14 -2.03
N ASP A 92 -12.66 17.14 -1.50
CA ASP A 92 -14.14 17.16 -1.40
C ASP A 92 -14.65 18.08 -0.28
N THR A 93 -13.77 18.69 0.51
CA THR A 93 -14.19 19.72 1.48
C THR A 93 -14.54 20.99 0.69
N PRO A 94 -15.81 21.45 0.66
CA PRO A 94 -16.14 22.70 0.00
C PRO A 94 -15.31 23.81 0.64
N LYS A 95 -14.66 24.64 -0.18
CA LYS A 95 -14.08 25.90 0.31
C LYS A 95 -15.22 26.66 0.99
N SER A 96 -15.22 26.69 2.31
CA SER A 96 -16.14 27.55 3.06
C SER A 96 -15.86 28.98 2.59
N GLN A 97 -16.83 29.56 1.89
CA GLN A 97 -16.87 30.99 1.57
C GLN A 97 -16.92 31.81 2.86
#